data_AF-A0A069JRT9-F1
#
_entry.id   AF-A0A069JRT9-F1
#
_cell.length_a   1.000
_cell.length_b   1.000
_cell.length_c   1.000
_cell.angle_alpha   90.00
_cell.angle_beta   90.00
_cell.angle_gamma   90.00
#
_symmetry.space_group_name_H-M   'P 1'
#
loop_
_entity.id
_entity.type
_entity.pdbx_description
1 polymer ?
#
loop_
_entity_poly.entity_id
_entity_poly.type
_entity_poly.pdbx_seq_one_letter_code
_entity_poly.pdbx_strand_id
1 'polypeptide(L)'
;MKSAGRAAVGAVALAMTLAITACEDDGRTGILTDEPSPPTTETTTTTTLAPTTTIAPAAPVAPPPVGDVPGNPAAAPALAAWATDLVSLDVDALTNACWTMPPTTIADRYSDVPAILTAIAAPGVDGQYAVTWSGGGLSVAAKRSEIASGYACPFVFPAGQSNFYTAADASHAVVRFLSRATGRPVNTRDVETFYPLICPGNSPWDPDGTGATGQPPLKLDPNQLAGIKSFDADAATVTPVRGDYVRVTLPVSDGTGNSRSMQFTLSIGPEGYCLGAAT
;
A
#
# COMPACT_ATOMS: atom_id res chain seq x y z
N MET A 1 -13.62 -26.77 48.17
CA MET A 1 -12.83 -28.03 48.20
C MET A 1 -11.60 -27.81 47.32
N LYS A 2 -10.42 -28.13 47.87
CA LYS A 2 -9.08 -27.91 47.29
C LYS A 2 -8.71 -29.02 46.31
N SER A 3 -7.93 -28.69 45.27
CA SER A 3 -6.81 -29.47 44.68
C SER A 3 -6.42 -28.78 43.35
N ALA A 4 -5.38 -27.96 43.20
CA ALA A 4 -3.94 -28.16 43.31
C ALA A 4 -3.36 -29.24 42.37
N GLY A 5 -2.51 -28.80 41.42
CA GLY A 5 -1.71 -29.64 40.52
C GLY A 5 -0.68 -28.82 39.73
N ARG A 6 0.50 -28.63 40.34
CA ARG A 6 1.82 -28.23 39.77
C ARG A 6 2.35 -29.37 38.85
N ALA A 7 3.36 -29.30 37.97
CA ALA A 7 4.40 -28.37 37.49
C ALA A 7 5.16 -29.06 36.31
N ALA A 8 5.97 -28.31 35.53
CA ALA A 8 7.28 -28.68 34.92
C ALA A 8 7.61 -27.64 33.82
N VAL A 9 8.57 -26.71 33.92
CA VAL A 9 10.05 -26.78 33.88
C VAL A 9 10.61 -27.49 32.63
N GLY A 10 11.31 -26.72 31.79
CA GLY A 10 12.11 -27.23 30.67
C GLY A 10 12.72 -26.12 29.82
N ALA A 11 13.79 -25.49 30.33
CA ALA A 11 14.66 -24.60 29.56
C ALA A 11 15.76 -25.41 28.88
N VAL A 12 16.01 -25.18 27.59
CA VAL A 12 17.21 -25.67 26.90
C VAL A 12 17.81 -24.51 26.11
N ALA A 13 18.95 -24.03 26.59
CA ALA A 13 19.85 -23.15 25.87
C ALA A 13 20.91 -24.02 25.18
N LEU A 14 21.09 -23.85 23.87
CA LEU A 14 22.28 -24.36 23.17
C LEU A 14 23.17 -23.18 22.78
N ALA A 15 24.34 -23.12 23.41
CA ALA A 15 25.48 -22.36 22.97
C ALA A 15 26.33 -23.25 22.05
N MET A 16 26.76 -22.73 20.89
CA MET A 16 27.88 -23.28 20.13
C MET A 16 28.88 -22.18 19.81
N THR A 17 30.13 -22.46 20.10
CA THR A 17 31.34 -21.66 19.86
C THR A 17 32.30 -22.42 18.93
N LEU A 18 33.25 -21.67 18.35
CA LEU A 18 34.46 -22.06 17.57
C LEU A 18 34.23 -22.38 16.08
N ALA A 19 35.09 -22.01 15.12
CA ALA A 19 36.51 -21.67 15.17
C ALA A 19 36.94 -20.67 14.06
N ILE A 20 38.07 -20.01 14.32
CA ILE A 20 38.81 -19.07 13.47
C ILE A 20 39.80 -19.89 12.64
N THR A 21 39.93 -19.63 11.33
CA THR A 21 41.13 -20.02 10.57
C THR A 21 41.60 -18.85 9.72
N ALA A 22 42.80 -18.38 10.05
CA ALA A 22 43.63 -17.50 9.24
C ALA A 22 44.65 -18.37 8.50
N CYS A 23 44.93 -18.04 7.24
CA CYS A 23 46.17 -18.39 6.56
C CYS A 23 46.59 -17.20 5.68
N GLU A 24 47.53 -16.42 6.18
CA GLU A 24 48.60 -15.82 5.38
C GLU A 24 49.44 -16.94 4.75
N ASP A 25 49.94 -16.77 3.51
CA ASP A 25 51.34 -17.12 3.21
C ASP A 25 51.82 -16.39 1.95
N ASP A 26 52.98 -15.76 2.11
CA ASP A 26 53.71 -14.92 1.17
C ASP A 26 54.65 -15.73 0.25
N GLY A 27 54.85 -15.18 -0.95
CA GLY A 27 56.11 -15.15 -1.72
C GLY A 27 57.12 -16.30 -1.69
N ARG A 28 57.45 -16.82 -2.89
CA ARG A 28 58.82 -17.28 -3.21
C ARG A 28 59.30 -16.83 -4.58
N THR A 29 60.46 -16.18 -4.55
CA THR A 29 61.39 -15.84 -5.63
C THR A 29 62.45 -16.96 -5.83
N GLY A 30 63.07 -17.00 -7.02
CA GLY A 30 64.26 -17.82 -7.37
C GLY A 30 64.24 -18.21 -8.87
N ILE A 31 64.72 -17.38 -9.81
CA ILE A 31 66.10 -17.17 -10.33
C ILE A 31 66.67 -18.31 -11.22
N LEU A 32 66.68 -18.00 -12.53
CA LEU A 32 67.67 -18.19 -13.61
C LEU A 32 68.36 -19.55 -13.87
N THR A 33 68.18 -20.04 -15.10
CA THR A 33 69.32 -20.27 -16.02
C THR A 33 68.88 -20.13 -17.49
N ASP A 34 69.80 -19.65 -18.31
CA ASP A 34 69.66 -19.00 -19.62
C ASP A 34 70.20 -19.91 -20.75
N GLU A 35 69.63 -19.82 -21.96
CA GLU A 35 70.37 -19.79 -23.25
C GLU A 35 69.43 -19.47 -24.44
N PRO A 36 69.92 -18.84 -25.52
CA PRO A 36 69.15 -17.90 -26.33
C PRO A 36 68.82 -18.41 -27.74
N SER A 37 67.82 -17.78 -28.38
CA SER A 37 67.58 -17.90 -29.83
C SER A 37 67.21 -16.56 -30.48
N PRO A 38 67.55 -16.38 -31.77
CA PRO A 38 67.78 -15.09 -32.44
C PRO A 38 66.49 -14.33 -32.83
N PRO A 39 66.58 -13.05 -33.27
CA PRO A 39 65.52 -12.06 -33.10
C PRO A 39 64.41 -12.25 -34.12
N THR A 40 63.17 -12.34 -33.65
CA THR A 40 62.00 -12.09 -34.50
C THR A 40 61.69 -10.61 -34.41
N THR A 41 61.73 -9.93 -35.55
CA THR A 41 61.26 -8.55 -35.71
C THR A 41 59.79 -8.48 -35.30
N GLU A 42 59.52 -7.97 -34.10
CA GLU A 42 58.16 -7.65 -33.66
C GLU A 42 57.76 -6.30 -34.27
N THR A 43 56.80 -6.36 -35.19
CA THR A 43 56.05 -5.19 -35.63
C THR A 43 55.26 -4.65 -34.44
N THR A 44 55.68 -3.51 -33.89
CA THR A 44 54.91 -2.75 -32.90
C THR A 44 53.56 -2.38 -33.52
N THR A 45 52.54 -3.17 -33.22
CA THR A 45 51.15 -2.79 -33.49
C THR A 45 50.70 -1.99 -32.28
N THR A 46 50.66 -0.67 -32.42
CA THR A 46 50.09 0.22 -31.42
C THR A 46 48.57 -0.03 -31.40
N THR A 47 48.12 -0.95 -30.54
CA THR A 47 46.69 -1.08 -30.24
C THR A 47 46.29 0.12 -29.38
N THR A 48 45.80 1.18 -30.03
CA THR A 48 45.04 2.22 -29.36
C THR A 48 43.82 1.57 -28.74
N LEU A 49 43.81 1.42 -27.40
CA LEU A 49 42.62 1.05 -26.66
C LEU A 49 41.55 2.10 -26.95
N ALA A 50 40.45 1.67 -27.58
CA ALA A 50 39.28 2.51 -27.73
C ALA A 50 38.82 2.94 -26.32
N PRO A 51 38.44 4.22 -26.13
CA PRO A 51 37.93 4.67 -24.85
C PRO A 51 36.71 3.81 -24.49
N THR A 52 36.78 3.12 -23.35
CA THR A 52 35.63 2.43 -22.80
C THR A 52 34.68 3.51 -22.30
N THR A 53 33.71 3.88 -23.14
CA THR A 53 32.62 4.76 -22.72
C THR A 53 31.84 4.01 -21.65
N THR A 54 32.09 4.33 -20.38
CA THR A 54 31.21 3.93 -19.29
C THR A 54 29.88 4.62 -19.57
N ILE A 55 28.88 3.86 -20.02
CA ILE A 55 27.53 4.36 -20.20
C ILE A 55 27.05 4.74 -18.80
N ALA A 56 26.96 6.05 -18.54
CA ALA A 56 26.32 6.55 -17.35
C ALA A 56 24.89 5.96 -17.29
N PRO A 57 24.40 5.53 -16.12
CA PRO A 57 23.01 5.11 -15.98
C PRO A 57 22.10 6.15 -16.60
N ALA A 58 21.16 5.72 -17.44
CA ALA A 58 20.18 6.63 -18.02
C ALA A 58 19.52 7.41 -16.88
N ALA A 59 19.43 8.73 -17.03
CA ALA A 59 18.71 9.55 -16.07
C ALA A 59 17.27 9.00 -15.93
N PRO A 60 16.68 9.01 -14.72
CA PRO A 60 15.30 8.58 -14.53
C PRO A 60 14.40 9.35 -15.50
N VAL A 61 13.65 8.63 -16.33
CA VAL A 61 12.69 9.25 -17.23
C VAL A 61 11.57 9.80 -16.36
N ALA A 62 11.48 11.12 -16.24
CA ALA A 62 10.38 11.77 -15.54
C ALA A 62 9.05 11.39 -16.21
N PRO A 63 7.97 11.17 -15.43
CA PRO A 63 6.67 10.91 -16.02
C PRO A 63 6.20 12.12 -16.87
N PRO A 64 5.31 11.91 -17.86
CA PRO A 64 4.68 13.01 -18.56
C PRO A 64 3.93 13.93 -17.57
N PRO A 65 3.74 15.22 -17.92
CA PRO A 65 2.96 16.12 -17.08
C PRO A 65 1.53 15.57 -16.92
N VAL A 66 1.03 15.62 -15.69
CA VAL A 66 -0.36 15.30 -15.37
C VAL A 66 -1.26 16.40 -15.93
N GLY A 67 -2.34 16.00 -16.61
CA GLY A 67 -3.29 16.93 -17.21
C GLY A 67 -4.02 17.77 -16.15
N ASP A 68 -4.24 19.04 -16.48
CA ASP A 68 -4.90 20.00 -15.62
C ASP A 68 -6.35 19.58 -15.29
N VAL A 69 -6.84 20.06 -14.14
CA VAL A 69 -8.18 19.80 -13.64
C VAL A 69 -8.90 21.13 -13.41
N PRO A 70 -9.73 21.58 -14.36
CA PRO A 70 -10.50 22.80 -14.19
C PRO A 70 -11.35 22.78 -12.91
N GLY A 71 -11.24 23.82 -12.09
CA GLY A 71 -11.93 23.93 -10.80
C GLY A 71 -11.20 23.31 -9.60
N ASN A 72 -10.15 22.51 -9.83
CA ASN A 72 -9.38 21.87 -8.76
C ASN A 72 -7.86 21.88 -9.05
N PRO A 73 -7.19 23.03 -8.88
CA PRO A 73 -5.78 23.19 -9.24
C PRO A 73 -4.81 22.38 -8.36
N ALA A 74 -5.26 21.87 -7.22
CA ALA A 74 -4.43 21.05 -6.33
C ALA A 74 -4.29 19.60 -6.82
N ALA A 75 -5.20 19.13 -7.69
CA ALA A 75 -5.29 17.72 -8.08
C ALA A 75 -4.10 17.24 -8.92
N ALA A 76 -3.73 17.99 -9.97
CA ALA A 76 -2.63 17.59 -10.86
C ALA A 76 -1.26 17.54 -10.13
N PRO A 77 -0.87 18.54 -9.31
CA PRO A 77 0.35 18.44 -8.51
C PRO A 77 0.38 17.26 -7.54
N ALA A 78 -0.74 16.99 -6.85
CA ALA A 78 -0.82 15.88 -5.90
C ALA A 78 -0.66 14.52 -6.59
N LEU A 79 -1.25 14.35 -7.78
CA LEU A 79 -1.10 13.12 -8.57
C LEU A 79 0.29 13.02 -9.23
N ALA A 80 0.90 14.14 -9.62
CA ALA A 80 2.24 14.15 -10.21
C ALA A 80 3.33 13.67 -9.23
N ALA A 81 3.16 13.97 -7.93
CA ALA A 81 4.03 13.43 -6.89
C ALA A 81 3.98 11.89 -6.86
N TRP A 82 2.77 11.31 -6.85
CA TRP A 82 2.58 9.87 -6.95
C TRP A 82 3.09 9.28 -8.28
N ALA A 83 2.87 9.95 -9.42
CA ALA A 83 3.32 9.47 -10.72
C ALA A 83 4.85 9.41 -10.84
N THR A 84 5.55 10.31 -10.13
CA THR A 84 7.02 10.28 -10.02
C THR A 84 7.48 9.05 -9.26
N ASP A 85 6.79 8.73 -8.16
CA ASP A 85 7.08 7.56 -7.34
C ASP A 85 6.70 6.26 -8.06
N LEU A 86 5.62 6.24 -8.84
CA LEU A 86 5.21 5.09 -9.66
C LEU A 86 6.32 4.60 -10.61
N VAL A 87 7.11 5.53 -11.18
CA VAL A 87 8.18 5.18 -12.14
C VAL A 87 9.55 5.00 -11.48
N SER A 88 9.70 5.33 -10.19
CA SER A 88 11.00 5.40 -9.52
C SER A 88 11.13 4.51 -8.28
N LEU A 89 10.02 4.18 -7.61
CA LEU A 89 10.00 3.32 -6.43
C LEU A 89 9.76 1.86 -6.80
N ASP A 90 10.22 0.97 -5.91
CA ASP A 90 9.75 -0.40 -5.91
C ASP A 90 8.30 -0.49 -5.36
N VAL A 91 7.69 -1.65 -5.55
CA VAL A 91 6.29 -1.88 -5.17
C VAL A 91 6.09 -1.78 -3.65
N ASP A 92 7.10 -2.10 -2.83
CA ASP A 92 7.00 -2.06 -1.37
C ASP A 92 6.99 -0.62 -0.86
N ALA A 93 7.88 0.22 -1.39
CA ALA A 93 7.91 1.65 -1.09
C ALA A 93 6.63 2.34 -1.57
N LEU A 94 6.12 2.00 -2.75
CA LEU A 94 4.84 2.52 -3.24
C LEU A 94 3.65 2.04 -2.39
N THR A 95 3.69 0.80 -1.93
CA THR A 95 2.69 0.24 -1.00
C THR A 95 2.67 0.99 0.33
N ASN A 96 3.85 1.31 0.87
CA ASN A 96 3.97 2.09 2.10
C ASN A 96 3.47 3.54 1.91
N ALA A 97 3.74 4.15 0.76
CA ALA A 97 3.25 5.49 0.43
C ALA A 97 1.72 5.50 0.31
N CYS A 98 1.13 4.47 -0.32
CA CYS A 98 -0.30 4.33 -0.55
C CYS A 98 -1.05 3.53 0.51
N TRP A 99 -0.74 3.80 1.78
CA TRP A 99 -1.26 3.12 2.96
C TRP A 99 -2.80 3.19 3.12
N THR A 100 -3.49 4.11 2.45
CA THR A 100 -4.96 4.22 2.48
C THR A 100 -5.66 3.13 1.66
N MET A 101 -4.92 2.43 0.81
CA MET A 101 -5.38 1.32 -0.02
C MET A 101 -4.89 -0.03 0.56
N PRO A 102 -5.57 -1.14 0.25
CA PRO A 102 -5.14 -2.46 0.69
C PRO A 102 -3.76 -2.80 0.09
N PRO A 103 -2.74 -3.14 0.91
CA PRO A 103 -1.39 -3.44 0.43
C PRO A 103 -1.35 -4.51 -0.66
N THR A 104 -2.22 -5.52 -0.54
CA THR A 104 -2.33 -6.66 -1.46
C THR A 104 -2.80 -6.28 -2.87
N THR A 105 -3.29 -5.06 -3.08
CA THR A 105 -3.85 -4.62 -4.37
C THR A 105 -2.90 -3.73 -5.18
N ILE A 106 -1.83 -3.23 -4.56
CA ILE A 106 -0.96 -2.20 -5.16
C ILE A 106 -0.25 -2.70 -6.40
N ALA A 107 0.37 -3.89 -6.31
CA ALA A 107 1.12 -4.50 -7.40
C ALA A 107 0.26 -4.67 -8.66
N ASP A 108 -0.92 -5.27 -8.51
CA ASP A 108 -1.84 -5.50 -9.62
C ASP A 108 -2.39 -4.18 -10.18
N ARG A 109 -2.80 -3.27 -9.30
CA ARG A 109 -3.41 -1.98 -9.67
C ARG A 109 -2.47 -1.08 -10.46
N TYR A 110 -1.18 -1.16 -10.18
CA TYR A 110 -0.15 -0.30 -10.79
C TYR A 110 0.77 -1.02 -11.78
N SER A 111 0.35 -2.21 -12.24
CA SER A 111 1.14 -3.04 -13.16
C SER A 111 1.31 -2.43 -14.56
N ASP A 112 0.29 -1.77 -15.09
CA ASP A 112 0.32 -1.15 -16.44
C ASP A 112 0.72 0.33 -16.38
N VAL A 113 1.98 0.58 -16.03
CA VAL A 113 2.55 1.93 -15.92
C VAL A 113 2.35 2.74 -17.22
N PRO A 114 2.64 2.23 -18.44
CA PRO A 114 2.45 3.00 -19.67
C PRO A 114 1.00 3.45 -19.91
N ALA A 115 0.02 2.59 -19.66
CA ALA A 115 -1.40 2.96 -19.83
C ALA A 115 -1.85 3.96 -18.75
N ILE A 116 -1.37 3.82 -17.51
CA ILE A 116 -1.62 4.78 -16.42
C ILE A 116 -1.06 6.16 -16.79
N LEU A 117 0.20 6.24 -17.23
CA LEU A 117 0.83 7.51 -17.61
C LEU A 117 0.10 8.16 -18.80
N THR A 118 -0.42 7.35 -19.72
CA THR A 118 -1.27 7.83 -20.82
C THR A 118 -2.60 8.40 -20.31
N ALA A 119 -3.23 7.75 -19.33
CA ALA A 119 -4.49 8.20 -18.76
C ALA A 119 -4.35 9.53 -18.01
N ILE A 120 -3.32 9.68 -17.17
CA ILE A 120 -3.12 10.88 -16.34
C ILE A 120 -2.65 12.09 -17.15
N ALA A 121 -2.12 11.90 -18.36
CA ALA A 121 -1.72 13.00 -19.25
C ALA A 121 -2.93 13.71 -19.90
N ALA A 122 -4.09 13.06 -19.97
CA ALA A 122 -5.33 13.70 -20.42
C ALA A 122 -5.83 14.72 -19.38
N PRO A 123 -6.60 15.74 -19.74
CA PRO A 123 -7.23 16.62 -18.74
C PRO A 123 -8.13 15.83 -17.78
N GLY A 124 -8.07 16.18 -16.49
CA GLY A 124 -8.91 15.55 -15.47
C GLY A 124 -10.27 16.22 -15.31
N VAL A 125 -11.21 15.47 -14.72
CA VAL A 125 -12.57 15.92 -14.41
C VAL A 125 -12.78 15.87 -12.90
N ASP A 126 -13.12 17.00 -12.28
CA ASP A 126 -13.53 17.04 -10.86
C ASP A 126 -14.99 16.57 -10.73
N GLY A 127 -15.15 15.30 -10.37
CA GLY A 127 -16.45 14.68 -10.14
C GLY A 127 -17.01 14.96 -8.75
N GLN A 128 -18.12 14.31 -8.42
CA GLN A 128 -18.75 14.49 -7.11
C GLN A 128 -17.87 13.98 -5.95
N TYR A 129 -17.17 12.87 -6.12
CA TYR A 129 -16.43 12.17 -5.05
C TYR A 129 -14.93 11.99 -5.33
N ALA A 130 -14.52 12.07 -6.59
CA ALA A 130 -13.12 11.91 -6.98
C ALA A 130 -12.82 12.77 -8.21
N VAL A 131 -11.55 13.15 -8.33
CA VAL A 131 -11.02 13.70 -9.58
C VAL A 131 -10.57 12.53 -10.44
N THR A 132 -11.00 12.49 -11.69
CA THR A 132 -10.72 11.37 -12.60
C THR A 132 -10.03 11.85 -13.87
N TRP A 133 -8.93 11.17 -14.22
CA TRP A 133 -8.26 11.27 -15.50
C TRP A 133 -8.59 10.01 -16.30
N SER A 134 -8.77 10.11 -17.62
CA SER A 134 -9.11 8.95 -18.45
C SER A 134 -8.43 9.03 -19.79
N GLY A 135 -7.83 7.91 -20.21
CA GLY A 135 -7.08 7.78 -21.45
C GLY A 135 -6.49 6.38 -21.57
N GLY A 136 -6.14 5.96 -22.78
CA GLY A 136 -5.54 4.63 -22.98
C GLY A 136 -6.40 3.44 -22.54
N GLY A 137 -7.73 3.61 -22.43
CA GLY A 137 -8.65 2.56 -21.95
C GLY A 137 -8.74 2.42 -20.43
N LEU A 138 -8.04 3.26 -19.67
CA LEU A 138 -8.09 3.30 -18.21
C LEU A 138 -8.70 4.61 -17.70
N SER A 139 -9.18 4.53 -16.47
CA SER A 139 -9.52 5.66 -15.62
C SER A 139 -8.66 5.62 -14.36
N VAL A 140 -8.13 6.79 -13.97
CA VAL A 140 -7.32 7.00 -12.78
C VAL A 140 -8.07 7.99 -11.90
N ALA A 141 -8.53 7.57 -10.73
CA ALA A 141 -9.36 8.39 -9.84
C ALA A 141 -8.69 8.64 -8.50
N ALA A 142 -8.49 9.91 -8.13
CA ALA A 142 -7.96 10.34 -6.85
C ALA A 142 -9.09 10.88 -5.95
N LYS A 143 -9.11 10.42 -4.70
CA LYS A 143 -10.04 10.92 -3.68
C LYS A 143 -9.64 12.33 -3.23
N ARG A 144 -10.58 13.06 -2.64
CA ARG A 144 -10.30 14.43 -2.18
C ARG A 144 -9.36 14.46 -0.98
N SER A 145 -9.47 13.52 -0.04
CA SER A 145 -8.50 13.40 1.07
C SER A 145 -7.07 13.16 0.59
N GLU A 146 -6.91 12.32 -0.44
CA GLU A 146 -5.64 12.05 -1.11
C GLU A 146 -5.07 13.32 -1.76
N ILE A 147 -5.87 14.07 -2.53
CA ILE A 147 -5.46 15.33 -3.14
C ILE A 147 -5.08 16.37 -2.07
N ALA A 148 -5.88 16.50 -1.01
CA ALA A 148 -5.63 17.44 0.09
C ALA A 148 -4.36 17.13 0.87
N SER A 149 -3.87 15.88 0.82
CA SER A 149 -2.60 15.49 1.44
C SER A 149 -1.36 15.99 0.66
N GLY A 150 -1.54 16.34 -0.62
CA GLY A 150 -0.46 16.69 -1.53
C GLY A 150 0.24 15.48 -2.18
N TYR A 151 -0.18 14.26 -1.85
CA TYR A 151 0.29 13.02 -2.48
C TYR A 151 -0.92 12.12 -2.73
N ALA A 152 -1.38 12.06 -3.98
CA ALA A 152 -2.65 11.42 -4.28
C ALA A 152 -2.46 9.98 -4.79
N CYS A 153 -2.76 8.99 -3.95
CA CYS A 153 -2.78 7.59 -4.36
C CYS A 153 -4.09 7.23 -5.09
N PRO A 154 -4.07 6.99 -6.41
CA PRO A 154 -5.29 6.81 -7.17
C PRO A 154 -5.76 5.36 -7.23
N PHE A 155 -7.07 5.21 -7.44
CA PHE A 155 -7.65 3.99 -7.98
C PHE A 155 -7.43 3.97 -9.49
N VAL A 156 -6.96 2.84 -10.01
CA VAL A 156 -6.80 2.59 -11.45
C VAL A 156 -7.75 1.47 -11.85
N PHE A 157 -8.56 1.71 -12.87
CA PHE A 157 -9.59 0.76 -13.31
C PHE A 157 -9.91 0.95 -14.80
N PRO A 158 -10.46 -0.06 -15.48
CA PRO A 158 -10.94 0.06 -16.85
C PRO A 158 -11.90 1.23 -17.05
N ALA A 159 -11.73 1.98 -18.15
CA ALA A 159 -12.60 3.09 -18.48
C ALA A 159 -14.07 2.63 -18.62
N GLY A 160 -15.00 3.44 -18.12
CA GLY A 160 -16.45 3.17 -18.15
C GLY A 160 -16.96 2.27 -17.02
N GLN A 161 -16.10 1.78 -16.13
CA GLN A 161 -16.53 1.06 -14.93
C GLN A 161 -17.12 2.03 -13.90
N SER A 162 -18.32 1.72 -13.39
CA SER A 162 -19.07 2.58 -12.46
C SER A 162 -18.76 2.34 -10.98
N ASN A 163 -18.38 1.11 -10.61
CA ASN A 163 -17.93 0.76 -9.26
C ASN A 163 -16.58 0.03 -9.33
N PHE A 164 -15.56 0.67 -8.80
CA PHE A 164 -14.18 0.18 -8.75
C PHE A 164 -13.72 -0.18 -7.32
N TYR A 165 -14.62 -0.09 -6.34
CA TYR A 165 -14.34 -0.52 -4.98
C TYR A 165 -14.52 -2.03 -4.83
N THR A 166 -13.58 -2.67 -4.15
CA THR A 166 -13.50 -4.12 -4.00
C THR A 166 -13.75 -4.57 -2.56
N ALA A 167 -13.94 -5.87 -2.36
CA ALA A 167 -13.98 -6.45 -1.01
C ALA A 167 -12.71 -6.16 -0.20
N ALA A 168 -11.54 -6.11 -0.85
CA ALA A 168 -10.28 -5.75 -0.19
C ALA A 168 -10.32 -4.30 0.34
N ASP A 169 -10.89 -3.36 -0.43
CA ASP A 169 -11.05 -1.97 0.02
C ASP A 169 -11.99 -1.86 1.23
N ALA A 170 -13.06 -2.66 1.26
CA ALA A 170 -13.97 -2.72 2.40
C ALA A 170 -13.28 -3.28 3.66
N SER A 171 -12.55 -4.39 3.50
CA SER A 171 -11.78 -4.98 4.61
C SER A 171 -10.73 -4.00 5.14
N HIS A 172 -9.99 -3.35 4.24
CA HIS A 172 -8.95 -2.38 4.63
C HIS A 172 -9.52 -1.15 5.34
N ALA A 173 -10.71 -0.67 4.96
CA ALA A 173 -11.39 0.39 5.70
C ALA A 173 -11.66 -0.02 7.17
N VAL A 174 -12.06 -1.27 7.42
CA VAL A 174 -12.25 -1.79 8.78
C VAL A 174 -10.94 -1.97 9.53
N VAL A 175 -9.91 -2.50 8.86
CA VAL A 175 -8.56 -2.64 9.43
C VAL A 175 -8.03 -1.28 9.87
N ARG A 176 -8.15 -0.24 9.03
CA ARG A 176 -7.76 1.13 9.39
C ARG A 176 -8.55 1.65 10.58
N PHE A 177 -9.88 1.48 10.58
CA PHE A 177 -10.74 1.93 11.68
C PHE A 177 -10.35 1.28 13.02
N LEU A 178 -10.17 -0.04 13.04
CA LEU A 178 -9.75 -0.79 14.24
C LEU A 178 -8.32 -0.48 14.67
N SER A 179 -7.42 -0.28 13.70
CA SER A 179 -6.03 0.15 13.95
C SER A 179 -5.99 1.47 14.70
N ARG A 180 -6.80 2.46 14.29
CA ARG A 180 -6.95 3.72 15.04
C ARG A 180 -7.47 3.48 16.46
N ALA A 181 -8.54 2.72 16.59
CA ALA A 181 -9.21 2.50 17.88
C ALA A 181 -8.35 1.74 18.90
N THR A 182 -7.46 0.86 18.42
CA THR A 182 -6.50 0.12 19.25
C THR A 182 -5.19 0.87 19.50
N GLY A 183 -5.07 2.12 19.01
CA GLY A 183 -3.91 2.98 19.23
C GLY A 183 -2.70 2.63 18.35
N ARG A 184 -2.92 1.91 17.24
CA ARG A 184 -1.89 1.49 16.28
C ARG A 184 -2.33 1.83 14.86
N PRO A 185 -2.58 3.11 14.53
CA PRO A 185 -3.07 3.48 13.21
C PRO A 185 -2.06 3.04 12.13
N VAL A 186 -2.56 2.67 10.95
CA VAL A 186 -1.70 2.21 9.84
C VAL A 186 -0.71 3.29 9.38
N ASN A 187 -1.05 4.55 9.61
CA ASN A 187 -0.21 5.71 9.41
C ASN A 187 -0.53 6.76 10.47
N THR A 188 0.44 7.57 10.89
CA THR A 188 0.21 8.63 11.89
C THR A 188 -0.79 9.70 11.44
N ARG A 189 -0.98 9.90 10.12
CA ARG A 189 -1.99 10.79 9.55
C ARG A 189 -3.36 10.13 9.38
N ASP A 190 -3.47 8.84 9.71
CA ASP A 190 -4.71 8.08 9.60
C ASP A 190 -5.68 8.47 10.74
N VAL A 191 -6.28 9.64 10.60
CA VAL A 191 -7.22 10.22 11.56
C VAL A 191 -8.50 10.66 10.85
N GLU A 192 -9.61 10.65 11.57
CA GLU A 192 -10.94 10.91 11.01
C GLU A 192 -11.05 12.28 10.33
N THR A 193 -10.32 13.28 10.80
CA THR A 193 -10.32 14.63 10.24
C THR A 193 -9.62 14.75 8.88
N PHE A 194 -8.69 13.85 8.56
CA PHE A 194 -7.97 13.87 7.28
C PHE A 194 -8.45 12.79 6.33
N TYR A 195 -8.75 11.61 6.86
CA TYR A 195 -9.24 10.47 6.10
C TYR A 195 -10.46 9.90 6.82
N PRO A 196 -11.66 10.47 6.62
CA PRO A 196 -12.85 10.01 7.32
C PRO A 196 -13.21 8.58 6.91
N LEU A 197 -13.50 7.75 7.90
CA LEU A 197 -13.97 6.37 7.71
C LEU A 197 -15.39 6.18 8.23
N ILE A 198 -15.93 7.09 9.03
CA ILE A 198 -17.32 7.03 9.49
C ILE A 198 -18.22 7.59 8.41
N CYS A 199 -19.32 6.88 8.10
CA CYS A 199 -20.25 7.36 7.09
C CYS A 199 -20.85 8.72 7.47
N PRO A 200 -20.81 9.73 6.58
CA PRO A 200 -21.25 11.08 6.89
C PRO A 200 -22.78 11.20 7.02
N GLY A 201 -23.54 10.17 6.63
CA GLY A 201 -25.01 10.16 6.74
C GLY A 201 -25.73 11.09 5.76
N ASN A 202 -25.11 11.34 4.60
CA ASN A 202 -25.65 12.19 3.52
C ASN A 202 -26.73 11.49 2.68
N SER A 203 -26.90 10.17 2.86
CA SER A 203 -27.90 9.33 2.21
C SER A 203 -28.64 8.51 3.28
N PRO A 204 -29.92 8.16 3.08
CA PRO A 204 -30.63 7.23 3.95
C PRO A 204 -29.82 5.99 4.31
N TRP A 205 -29.50 5.83 5.60
CA TRP A 205 -28.97 4.58 6.10
C TRP A 205 -30.10 3.56 6.20
N ASP A 206 -30.08 2.56 5.32
CA ASP A 206 -31.05 1.46 5.28
C ASP A 206 -30.38 0.21 4.70
N PRO A 207 -29.46 -0.45 5.43
CA PRO A 207 -28.83 -1.68 4.96
C PRO A 207 -29.81 -2.85 4.83
N ASP A 208 -30.90 -2.86 5.63
CA ASP A 208 -31.84 -3.98 5.73
C ASP A 208 -33.02 -3.90 4.73
N GLY A 209 -33.23 -2.76 4.09
CA GLY A 209 -34.23 -2.62 3.02
C GLY A 209 -35.63 -2.39 3.54
N THR A 210 -35.72 -1.88 4.76
CA THR A 210 -36.98 -1.67 5.48
C THR A 210 -37.72 -0.43 4.99
N GLY A 211 -37.03 0.47 4.28
CA GLY A 211 -37.53 1.80 3.94
C GLY A 211 -37.51 2.79 5.12
N ALA A 212 -37.13 2.34 6.32
CA ALA A 212 -36.86 3.23 7.44
C ALA A 212 -35.50 3.91 7.22
N THR A 213 -35.53 5.22 6.97
CA THR A 213 -34.33 5.99 6.66
C THR A 213 -33.74 6.59 7.95
N GLY A 214 -32.53 6.18 8.30
CA GLY A 214 -31.83 6.64 9.50
C GLY A 214 -30.51 7.35 9.20
N GLN A 215 -29.85 7.81 10.27
CA GLN A 215 -28.43 8.12 10.24
C GLN A 215 -27.63 6.85 10.55
N PRO A 216 -26.40 6.69 10.00
CA PRO A 216 -25.55 5.56 10.32
C PRO A 216 -25.27 5.49 11.85
N PRO A 217 -25.47 4.34 12.52
CA PRO A 217 -25.22 4.20 13.96
C PRO A 217 -23.87 4.73 14.46
N LEU A 218 -22.77 4.44 13.76
CA LEU A 218 -21.42 4.91 14.13
C LEU A 218 -21.25 6.43 14.05
N LYS A 219 -22.07 7.13 13.26
CA LYS A 219 -22.10 8.59 13.25
C LYS A 219 -22.68 9.15 14.55
N LEU A 220 -23.66 8.44 15.13
CA LEU A 220 -24.35 8.85 16.35
C LEU A 220 -23.55 8.46 17.60
N ASP A 221 -22.87 7.31 17.55
CA ASP A 221 -22.03 6.80 18.62
C ASP A 221 -20.74 6.18 18.04
N PRO A 222 -19.66 6.97 17.92
CA PRO A 222 -18.39 6.47 17.41
C PRO A 222 -17.64 5.59 18.43
N ASN A 223 -18.08 5.52 19.69
CA ASN A 223 -17.38 4.83 20.79
C ASN A 223 -17.77 3.35 20.94
N GLN A 224 -18.45 2.77 19.95
CA GLN A 224 -18.89 1.36 19.91
C GLN A 224 -17.73 0.34 20.02
N LEU A 225 -16.48 0.80 19.89
CA LEU A 225 -15.27 -0.01 19.98
C LEU A 225 -14.67 -0.12 21.40
N ALA A 226 -15.33 0.45 22.42
CA ALA A 226 -14.84 0.42 23.79
C ALA A 226 -14.49 -1.01 24.25
N GLY A 227 -13.28 -1.19 24.78
CA GLY A 227 -12.82 -2.47 25.32
C GLY A 227 -12.04 -3.36 24.34
N ILE A 228 -12.09 -3.08 23.03
CA ILE A 228 -11.29 -3.82 22.04
C ILE A 228 -9.81 -3.46 22.20
N LYS A 229 -8.94 -4.47 22.19
CA LYS A 229 -7.47 -4.30 22.31
C LYS A 229 -6.68 -4.87 21.14
N SER A 230 -7.21 -5.89 20.48
CA SER A 230 -6.62 -6.47 19.28
C SER A 230 -7.69 -7.04 18.36
N PHE A 231 -7.31 -7.34 17.13
CA PHE A 231 -8.17 -7.94 16.11
C PHE A 231 -7.32 -8.77 15.16
N ASP A 232 -7.96 -9.72 14.48
CA ASP A 232 -7.32 -10.56 13.46
C ASP A 232 -7.77 -10.08 12.07
N ALA A 233 -6.89 -9.33 11.39
CA ALA A 233 -7.17 -8.77 10.07
C ALA A 233 -7.21 -9.85 8.98
N ASP A 234 -6.41 -10.90 9.11
CA ASP A 234 -6.29 -11.97 8.11
C ASP A 234 -7.52 -12.89 8.11
N ALA A 235 -8.23 -12.94 9.24
CA ALA A 235 -9.51 -13.63 9.37
C ALA A 235 -10.73 -12.81 8.89
N ALA A 236 -10.52 -11.61 8.32
CA ALA A 236 -11.62 -10.78 7.84
C ALA A 236 -12.33 -11.41 6.63
N THR A 237 -13.66 -11.44 6.69
CA THR A 237 -14.52 -11.92 5.60
C THR A 237 -15.47 -10.80 5.17
N VAL A 238 -15.73 -10.73 3.87
CA VAL A 238 -16.62 -9.70 3.29
C VAL A 238 -17.80 -10.38 2.62
N THR A 239 -19.02 -9.96 3.00
CA THR A 239 -20.26 -10.43 2.39
C THR A 239 -21.06 -9.25 1.83
N PRO A 240 -21.58 -9.34 0.60
CA PRO A 240 -22.55 -8.36 0.10
C PRO A 240 -23.80 -8.37 0.98
N VAL A 241 -24.39 -7.19 1.21
CA VAL A 241 -25.67 -7.05 1.92
C VAL A 241 -26.77 -6.66 0.94
N ARG A 242 -26.72 -5.43 0.43
CA ARG A 242 -27.67 -4.91 -0.56
C ARG A 242 -27.11 -3.66 -1.23
N GLY A 243 -27.24 -3.53 -2.55
CA GLY A 243 -26.72 -2.36 -3.27
C GLY A 243 -25.24 -2.15 -2.94
N ASP A 244 -24.87 -0.95 -2.51
CA ASP A 244 -23.49 -0.61 -2.11
C ASP A 244 -23.13 -1.02 -0.67
N TYR A 245 -24.07 -1.62 0.07
CA TYR A 245 -23.82 -2.10 1.42
C TYR A 245 -23.08 -3.44 1.41
N VAL A 246 -22.01 -3.50 2.19
CA VAL A 246 -21.23 -4.72 2.44
C VAL A 246 -21.06 -4.91 3.94
N ARG A 247 -20.80 -6.14 4.34
CA ARG A 247 -20.50 -6.50 5.72
C ARG A 247 -19.12 -7.11 5.82
N VAL A 248 -18.30 -6.57 6.72
CA VAL A 248 -16.99 -7.12 7.05
C VAL A 248 -17.09 -7.76 8.43
N THR A 249 -16.70 -9.02 8.55
CA THR A 249 -16.73 -9.77 9.81
C THR A 249 -15.33 -10.23 10.17
N LEU A 250 -14.87 -9.94 11.38
CA LEU A 250 -13.57 -10.42 11.86
C LEU A 250 -13.55 -10.65 13.39
N PRO A 251 -12.62 -11.48 13.89
CA PRO A 251 -12.39 -11.64 15.32
C PRO A 251 -11.77 -10.40 15.96
N VAL A 252 -12.28 -10.00 17.12
CA VAL A 252 -11.71 -8.97 18.00
C VAL A 252 -11.51 -9.55 19.40
N SER A 253 -10.50 -9.08 20.13
CA SER A 253 -10.24 -9.54 21.49
C SER A 253 -10.17 -8.38 22.49
N ASP A 254 -10.65 -8.66 23.70
CA ASP A 254 -10.44 -7.78 24.84
C ASP A 254 -9.04 -7.95 25.43
N GLY A 255 -8.61 -7.02 26.26
CA GLY A 255 -7.30 -7.07 26.93
C GLY A 255 -7.12 -8.22 27.92
N THR A 256 -8.17 -9.04 28.13
CA THR A 256 -8.15 -10.23 28.99
C THR A 256 -8.04 -11.53 28.20
N GLY A 257 -7.99 -11.44 26.87
CA GLY A 257 -7.82 -12.58 25.96
C GLY A 257 -9.12 -13.23 25.50
N ASN A 258 -10.30 -12.69 25.85
CA ASN A 258 -11.56 -13.18 25.29
C ASN A 258 -11.71 -12.67 23.86
N SER A 259 -12.00 -13.58 22.93
CA SER A 259 -12.25 -13.25 21.53
C SER A 259 -13.74 -13.37 21.19
N ARG A 260 -14.23 -12.45 20.36
CA ARG A 260 -15.58 -12.50 19.78
C ARG A 260 -15.54 -12.07 18.32
N SER A 261 -16.49 -12.54 17.52
CA SER A 261 -16.70 -12.03 16.18
C SER A 261 -17.38 -10.67 16.23
N MET A 262 -16.90 -9.71 15.43
CA MET A 262 -17.50 -8.39 15.28
C MET A 262 -17.82 -8.14 13.81
N GLN A 263 -18.97 -7.54 13.56
CA GLN A 263 -19.49 -7.26 12.23
C GLN A 263 -19.55 -5.75 12.02
N PHE A 264 -19.03 -5.30 10.88
CA PHE A 264 -19.08 -3.92 10.43
C PHE A 264 -19.94 -3.86 9.18
N THR A 265 -20.93 -2.97 9.16
CA THR A 265 -21.69 -2.68 7.94
C THR A 265 -21.15 -1.39 7.33
N LEU A 266 -20.75 -1.47 6.06
CA LEU A 266 -20.16 -0.39 5.31
C LEU A 266 -21.04 -0.02 4.12
N SER A 267 -20.84 1.19 3.61
CA SER A 267 -21.43 1.68 2.36
C SER A 267 -20.38 2.51 1.60
N ILE A 268 -20.60 2.78 0.33
CA ILE A 268 -19.72 3.65 -0.46
C ILE A 268 -20.11 5.11 -0.18
N GLY A 269 -19.17 5.87 0.36
CA GLY A 269 -19.28 7.31 0.60
C GLY A 269 -18.28 8.13 -0.23
N PRO A 270 -18.16 9.44 0.07
CA PRO A 270 -17.28 10.35 -0.66
C PRO A 270 -15.80 9.96 -0.69
N GLU A 271 -15.32 9.27 0.36
CA GLU A 271 -13.92 8.83 0.49
C GLU A 271 -13.77 7.31 0.28
N GLY A 272 -14.71 6.69 -0.42
CA GLY A 272 -14.81 5.23 -0.60
C GLY A 272 -15.62 4.56 0.50
N TYR A 273 -15.31 3.29 0.81
CA TYR A 273 -16.02 2.58 1.87
C TYR A 273 -15.93 3.33 3.21
N CYS A 274 -17.09 3.64 3.76
CA CYS A 274 -17.26 4.19 5.10
C CYS A 274 -18.01 3.18 5.97
N LEU A 275 -17.74 3.18 7.27
CA LEU A 275 -18.39 2.34 8.26
C LEU A 275 -19.60 3.07 8.83
N GLY A 276 -20.76 2.42 8.78
CA GLY A 276 -21.99 2.99 9.32
C GLY A 276 -22.50 2.27 10.56
N ALA A 277 -22.22 0.99 10.74
CA ALA A 277 -22.61 0.25 11.95
C ALA A 277 -21.54 -0.75 12.36
N ALA A 278 -21.47 -1.04 13.65
CA ALA A 278 -20.64 -2.09 14.23
C ALA A 278 -21.47 -2.87 15.26
N THR A 279 -21.45 -4.21 15.20
CA THR A 279 -22.25 -5.10 16.05
C THR A 279 -21.51 -6.37 16.44
#